data_AF-A0A953JCN9-F1
#
_entry.id   AF-A0A953JCN9-F1
#
_cell.length_a   1.000
_cell.length_b   1.000
_cell.length_c   1.000
_cell.angle_alpha   90.00
_cell.angle_beta   90.00
_cell.angle_gamma   90.00
#
_symmetry.space_group_name_H-M   'P 1'
#
loop_
_entity.id
_entity.type
_entity.pdbx_description
1 polymer ?
#
loop_
_entity_poly.entity_id
_entity_poly.type
_entity_poly.pdbx_seq_one_letter_code
_entity_poly.pdbx_strand_id
1 'polypeptide(L)'
;MALEKVTPQERAARDKELLTLLRKWRGLEDLTIKSCTTILNKTKNPIVATLTTAIKNDSEKHKAILQLIIDGMTKKGFVLTPEDLADVASLVDKHIDLEQRSIETAEKAVELSRDTIVKQMLKTILDDEKRHEKMAVQMNELKFRITGKIT
;
A
#
# COMPACT_ATOMS: atom_id res chain seq x y z
N MET A 1 -31.19 1.53 -4.18
CA MET A 1 -30.96 2.90 -3.70
C MET A 1 -30.51 3.73 -4.88
N ALA A 2 -31.32 4.71 -5.29
CA ALA A 2 -30.89 5.68 -6.29
C ALA A 2 -29.68 6.43 -5.73
N LEU A 3 -28.57 6.45 -6.46
CA LEU A 3 -27.47 7.35 -6.19
C LEU A 3 -28.06 8.77 -6.28
N GLU A 4 -28.17 9.46 -5.15
CA GLU A 4 -28.50 10.89 -5.14
C GLU A 4 -27.57 11.58 -6.13
N LYS A 5 -28.16 12.31 -7.08
CA LYS A 5 -27.41 13.03 -8.11
C LYS A 5 -26.69 14.19 -7.45
N VAL A 6 -25.47 13.93 -6.97
CA VAL A 6 -24.53 14.95 -6.48
C VAL A 6 -24.35 16.00 -7.58
N THR A 7 -24.64 17.26 -7.26
CA THR A 7 -24.48 18.37 -8.19
C THR A 7 -23.00 18.56 -8.58
N PRO A 8 -22.70 19.14 -9.75
CA PRO A 8 -21.31 19.45 -10.13
C PRO A 8 -20.56 20.28 -9.08
N GLN A 9 -21.27 21.20 -8.41
CA GLN A 9 -20.72 22.06 -7.35
C GLN A 9 -20.36 21.25 -6.10
N GLU A 10 -21.24 20.34 -5.67
CA GLU A 10 -20.97 19.46 -4.53
C GLU A 10 -19.82 18.49 -4.83
N ARG A 11 -19.72 17.99 -6.07
CA ARG A 11 -18.58 17.15 -6.50
C ARG A 11 -17.27 17.92 -6.42
N ALA A 12 -17.23 19.14 -6.97
CA ALA A 12 -16.04 19.98 -6.92
C ALA A 12 -15.64 20.34 -5.48
N ALA A 13 -16.61 20.59 -4.59
CA ALA A 13 -16.35 20.84 -3.18
C ALA A 13 -15.75 19.61 -2.48
N ARG A 14 -16.30 18.41 -2.73
CA ARG A 14 -15.78 17.14 -2.19
C ARG A 14 -14.38 16.84 -2.70
N ASP A 15 -14.10 17.05 -3.99
CA ASP A 15 -12.78 16.82 -4.57
C ASP A 15 -11.72 17.76 -3.96
N LYS A 16 -12.09 19.01 -3.70
CA LYS A 16 -11.22 19.99 -3.02
C LYS A 16 -10.92 19.58 -1.57
N GLU A 17 -11.92 19.10 -0.84
CA GLU A 17 -11.75 18.60 0.52
C GLU A 17 -10.86 17.36 0.55
N LEU A 18 -11.13 16.38 -0.32
CA LEU A 18 -10.33 15.17 -0.47
C LEU A 18 -8.87 15.50 -0.79
N LEU A 19 -8.62 16.41 -1.74
CA LEU A 19 -7.27 16.85 -2.09
C LEU A 19 -6.54 17.48 -0.90
N THR A 20 -7.25 18.21 -0.06
CA THR A 20 -6.70 18.80 1.18
C THR A 20 -6.29 17.71 2.17
N LEU A 21 -7.15 16.70 2.37
CA LEU A 21 -6.86 15.56 3.24
C LEU A 21 -5.67 14.74 2.72
N LEU A 22 -5.63 14.44 1.42
CA LEU A 22 -4.53 13.67 0.81
C LEU A 22 -3.18 14.37 0.97
N ARG A 23 -3.12 15.69 0.76
CA ARG A 23 -1.90 16.48 0.97
C ARG A 23 -1.46 16.48 2.43
N LYS A 24 -2.40 16.61 3.37
CA LYS A 24 -2.13 16.51 4.80
C LYS A 24 -1.57 15.13 5.16
N TRP A 25 -2.21 14.06 4.70
CA TRP A 25 -1.78 12.69 4.96
C TRP A 25 -0.38 12.43 4.37
N ARG A 26 -0.12 12.85 3.14
CA ARG A 26 1.23 12.74 2.55
C ARG A 26 2.28 13.44 3.40
N GLY A 27 1.94 14.59 4.00
CA GLY A 27 2.80 15.30 4.95
C GLY A 27 3.04 14.53 6.26
N LEU A 28 2.06 13.76 6.75
CA LEU A 28 2.24 12.88 7.91
C LEU A 28 3.23 11.74 7.60
N GLU A 29 3.16 11.13 6.41
CA GLU A 29 4.12 10.11 5.98
C GLU A 29 5.56 10.67 5.93
N ASP A 30 5.73 11.92 5.48
CA ASP A 30 7.03 12.61 5.51
C ASP A 30 7.57 12.79 6.94
N LEU A 31 6.70 13.08 7.91
CA LEU A 31 7.10 13.17 9.32
C LEU A 31 7.52 11.80 9.87
N THR A 32 6.80 10.73 9.51
CA THR A 32 7.17 9.36 9.88
C THR A 32 8.55 8.98 9.33
N ILE A 33 8.83 9.28 8.05
CA ILE A 33 10.13 9.01 7.41
C ILE A 33 11.26 9.74 8.14
N LYS A 34 11.07 11.03 8.47
CA LYS A 34 12.06 11.83 9.21
C LYS A 34 12.29 11.30 10.63
N SER A 35 11.22 10.92 11.32
CA SER A 35 11.29 10.32 12.66
C SER A 35 12.07 9.00 12.65
N CYS A 36 11.76 8.10 11.70
CA CYS A 36 12.46 6.84 11.53
C CYS A 36 13.95 7.06 11.20
N THR A 37 14.27 8.00 10.32
CA THR A 37 15.66 8.36 10.01
C THR A 37 16.42 8.83 11.25
N THR A 38 15.77 9.61 12.12
CA THR A 38 16.36 10.07 13.37
C THR A 38 16.65 8.92 14.33
N ILE A 39 15.76 7.92 14.40
CA ILE A 39 15.95 6.72 15.23
C ILE A 39 17.10 5.85 14.67
N LEU A 40 17.13 5.64 13.34
CA LEU A 40 18.17 4.86 12.66
C LEU A 40 19.57 5.42 12.88
N ASN A 41 19.72 6.75 12.89
CA ASN A 41 21.01 7.41 13.15
C ASN A 41 21.52 7.21 14.59
N LYS A 42 20.65 6.84 15.54
CA LYS A 42 20.99 6.72 16.97
C LYS A 42 21.11 5.27 17.44
N THR A 43 20.36 4.36 16.82
CA THR A 43 20.32 2.97 17.28
C THR A 43 21.52 2.17 16.79
N LYS A 44 22.05 1.32 17.66
CA LYS A 44 22.97 0.21 17.30
C LYS A 44 22.30 -1.16 17.45
N ASN A 45 21.06 -1.19 17.92
CA ASN A 45 20.34 -2.44 18.13
C ASN A 45 19.75 -2.93 16.79
N PRO A 46 20.11 -4.14 16.32
CA PRO A 46 19.70 -4.62 15.01
C PRO A 46 18.19 -4.84 14.88
N ILE A 47 17.50 -5.19 15.96
CA ILE A 47 16.03 -5.36 15.97
C ILE A 47 15.37 -4.00 15.74
N VAL A 48 15.78 -2.99 16.52
CA VAL A 48 15.26 -1.62 16.36
C VAL A 48 15.56 -1.09 14.97
N ALA A 49 16.79 -1.26 14.47
CA ALA A 49 17.17 -0.83 13.13
C ALA A 49 16.30 -1.47 12.04
N THR A 50 16.07 -2.79 12.13
CA THR A 50 15.30 -3.54 11.14
C THR A 50 13.83 -3.10 11.14
N LEU A 51 13.19 -3.06 12.30
CA LEU A 51 11.77 -2.68 12.39
C LEU A 51 11.53 -1.21 12.04
N THR A 52 12.43 -0.30 12.45
CA THR A 52 12.34 1.11 12.04
C THR A 52 12.54 1.28 10.54
N THR A 53 13.41 0.48 9.91
CA THR A 53 13.57 0.49 8.45
C THR A 53 12.30 0.00 7.75
N ALA A 54 11.67 -1.07 8.24
CA ALA A 54 10.41 -1.57 7.70
C ALA A 54 9.30 -0.49 7.76
N ILE A 55 9.13 0.17 8.91
CA ILE A 55 8.15 1.28 9.07
C ILE A 55 8.46 2.42 8.09
N LYS A 56 9.73 2.81 7.96
CA LYS A 56 10.14 3.85 7.01
C LYS A 56 9.78 3.49 5.57
N ASN A 57 10.07 2.25 5.16
CA ASN A 57 9.79 1.77 3.80
C ASN A 57 8.28 1.77 3.52
N ASP A 58 7.46 1.41 4.50
CA ASP A 58 6.00 1.47 4.39
C ASP A 58 5.49 2.89 4.23
N SER A 59 6.01 3.86 4.99
CA SER A 59 5.67 5.26 4.79
C SER A 59 6.12 5.81 3.43
N GLU A 60 7.26 5.36 2.90
CA GLU A 60 7.70 5.74 1.54
C GLU A 60 6.76 5.19 0.47
N LYS A 61 6.32 3.94 0.61
CA LYS A 61 5.29 3.32 -0.23
C LYS A 61 3.97 4.11 -0.17
N HIS A 62 3.47 4.41 1.03
CA HIS A 62 2.23 5.18 1.20
C HIS A 62 2.33 6.57 0.59
N LYS A 63 3.46 7.26 0.80
CA LYS A 63 3.72 8.57 0.20
C LYS A 63 3.67 8.52 -1.33
N ALA A 64 4.23 7.49 -1.95
CA ALA A 64 4.18 7.30 -3.40
C ALA A 64 2.74 7.09 -3.91
N ILE A 65 1.96 6.24 -3.24
CA ILE A 65 0.55 6.00 -3.58
C ILE A 65 -0.28 7.28 -3.44
N LEU A 66 -0.12 8.01 -2.33
CA LEU A 66 -0.81 9.27 -2.09
C LEU A 66 -0.46 10.32 -3.16
N GLN A 67 0.81 10.38 -3.57
CA GLN A 67 1.24 11.26 -4.65
C GLN A 67 0.59 10.89 -5.98
N LEU A 68 0.50 9.60 -6.30
CA LEU A 68 -0.18 9.13 -7.50
C LEU A 68 -1.66 9.57 -7.49
N ILE A 69 -2.38 9.37 -6.38
CA ILE A 69 -3.79 9.80 -6.29
C ILE A 69 -3.92 11.32 -6.48
N ILE A 70 -3.07 12.12 -5.83
CA ILE A 70 -3.05 13.58 -5.97
C ILE A 70 -2.81 13.99 -7.42
N ASP A 71 -1.85 13.34 -8.08
CA ASP A 71 -1.52 13.62 -9.48
C ASP A 71 -2.69 13.27 -10.41
N GLY A 72 -3.36 12.15 -10.19
CA GLY A 72 -4.55 11.76 -10.96
C GLY A 72 -5.71 12.73 -10.82
N MET A 73 -5.86 13.38 -9.66
CA MET A 73 -6.91 14.37 -9.41
C MET A 73 -6.56 15.78 -9.92
N THR A 74 -5.28 16.10 -10.11
CA THR A 74 -4.83 17.49 -10.39
C THR A 74 -4.19 17.67 -11.77
N LYS A 75 -3.76 16.57 -12.41
CA LYS A 75 -3.16 16.55 -13.75
C LYS A 75 -4.11 15.84 -14.73
N LYS A 76 -3.62 15.42 -15.90
CA LYS A 76 -4.37 14.51 -16.77
C LYS A 76 -4.53 13.17 -16.06
N GLY A 77 -5.75 12.63 -16.06
CA GLY A 77 -6.08 11.34 -15.43
C GLY A 77 -5.24 10.19 -15.97
N PHE A 78 -5.09 9.14 -15.16
CA PHE A 78 -4.34 7.94 -15.54
C PHE A 78 -5.08 7.17 -16.65
N VAL A 79 -4.35 6.74 -17.66
CA VAL A 79 -4.82 5.79 -18.66
C VAL A 79 -4.06 4.50 -18.43
N LEU A 80 -4.77 3.46 -18.01
CA LEU A 80 -4.25 2.09 -18.03
C LEU A 80 -4.43 1.55 -19.44
N THR A 81 -3.34 1.22 -20.11
CA THR A 81 -3.42 0.58 -21.42
C THR A 81 -3.71 -0.92 -21.28
N PRO A 82 -4.29 -1.58 -22.31
CA PRO A 82 -4.43 -3.03 -22.30
C PRO A 82 -3.10 -3.77 -22.12
N GLU A 83 -2.00 -3.22 -22.63
CA GLU A 83 -0.65 -3.76 -22.48
C GLU A 83 -0.20 -3.74 -21.01
N ASP A 84 -0.38 -2.59 -20.31
CA ASP A 84 -0.06 -2.46 -18.88
C ASP A 84 -0.78 -3.54 -18.05
N LEU A 85 -2.01 -3.88 -18.45
CA LEU A 85 -2.85 -4.84 -17.74
C LEU A 85 -2.51 -6.29 -18.07
N ALA A 86 -2.04 -6.58 -19.28
CA ALA A 86 -1.57 -7.91 -19.66
C ALA A 86 -0.28 -8.28 -18.92
N ASP A 87 0.67 -7.36 -18.84
CA ASP A 87 1.94 -7.57 -18.13
C ASP A 87 1.72 -7.73 -16.62
N VAL A 88 0.90 -6.85 -16.04
CA VAL A 88 0.48 -6.92 -14.64
C VAL A 88 -0.26 -8.22 -14.36
N ALA A 89 -1.07 -8.73 -15.31
CA ALA A 89 -1.85 -9.93 -15.08
C ALA A 89 -1.00 -11.16 -14.80
N SER A 90 -0.02 -11.41 -15.65
CA SER A 90 0.86 -12.57 -15.50
C SER A 90 1.74 -12.49 -14.25
N LEU A 91 2.11 -11.28 -13.84
CA LEU A 91 2.89 -11.03 -12.63
C LEU A 91 2.05 -11.24 -11.37
N VAL A 92 0.82 -10.72 -11.34
CA VAL A 92 -0.10 -10.84 -10.20
C VAL A 92 -0.42 -12.29 -9.89
N ASP A 93 -0.77 -13.09 -10.90
CA ASP A 93 -1.18 -14.47 -10.69
C ASP A 93 -0.02 -15.31 -10.12
N LYS A 94 1.19 -15.11 -10.63
CA LYS A 94 2.41 -15.72 -10.08
C LYS A 94 2.71 -15.24 -8.66
N HIS A 95 2.48 -13.96 -8.38
CA HIS A 95 2.75 -13.39 -7.08
C HIS A 95 1.78 -13.91 -6.02
N ILE A 96 0.48 -14.03 -6.32
CA ILE A 96 -0.50 -14.64 -5.41
C ILE A 96 -0.08 -16.06 -4.98
N ASP A 97 0.36 -16.89 -5.94
CA ASP A 97 0.85 -18.24 -5.64
C ASP A 97 2.14 -18.25 -4.79
N LEU A 98 3.02 -17.26 -4.98
CA LEU A 98 4.20 -17.09 -4.12
C LEU A 98 3.80 -16.66 -2.71
N GLU A 99 2.89 -15.70 -2.58
CA GLU A 99 2.41 -15.19 -1.30
C GLU A 99 1.73 -16.28 -0.47
N GLN A 100 0.89 -17.11 -1.08
CA GLN A 100 0.25 -18.25 -0.39
C GLN A 100 1.28 -19.21 0.21
N ARG A 101 2.33 -19.54 -0.56
CA ARG A 101 3.44 -20.40 -0.08
C ARG A 101 4.26 -19.74 1.02
N SER A 102 4.48 -18.42 0.92
CA SER A 102 5.15 -17.64 1.97
C SER A 102 4.33 -17.61 3.26
N ILE A 103 3.01 -17.44 3.18
CA ILE A 103 2.09 -17.46 4.32
C ILE A 103 2.16 -18.81 5.04
N GLU A 104 2.01 -19.93 4.32
CA GLU A 104 2.09 -21.28 4.90
C GLU A 104 3.44 -21.52 5.59
N THR A 105 4.53 -21.06 4.97
CA THR A 105 5.87 -21.16 5.54
C THR A 105 6.01 -20.32 6.81
N ALA A 106 5.51 -19.09 6.79
CA ALA A 106 5.57 -18.17 7.91
C ALA A 106 4.69 -18.64 9.09
N GLU A 107 3.50 -19.18 8.83
CA GLU A 107 2.62 -19.74 9.87
C GLU A 107 3.30 -20.90 10.60
N LYS A 108 3.92 -21.83 9.86
CA LYS A 108 4.69 -22.93 10.45
C LYS A 108 5.90 -22.42 11.25
N ALA A 109 6.60 -21.39 10.76
CA ALA A 109 7.72 -20.79 11.47
C ALA A 109 7.28 -20.14 12.81
N VAL A 110 6.14 -19.45 12.82
CA VAL A 110 5.55 -18.85 14.03
C VAL A 110 5.14 -19.92 15.05
N GLU A 111 4.59 -21.05 14.58
CA GLU A 111 4.20 -22.18 15.45
C GLU A 111 5.42 -22.80 16.15
N LEU A 112 6.48 -23.07 15.38
CA LEU A 112 7.71 -23.72 15.89
C LEU A 112 8.56 -22.79 16.77
N SER A 113 8.42 -21.46 16.62
CA SER A 113 9.23 -20.51 17.39
C SER A 113 8.84 -20.46 18.86
N ARG A 114 9.83 -20.71 19.72
CA ARG A 114 9.73 -20.60 21.19
C ARG A 114 10.24 -19.27 21.74
N ASP A 115 11.13 -18.61 21.01
CA ASP A 115 11.63 -17.29 21.40
C ASP A 115 10.59 -16.22 21.08
N THR A 116 10.22 -15.42 22.08
CA THR A 116 9.14 -14.42 21.97
C THR A 116 9.49 -13.31 20.97
N ILE A 117 10.76 -12.89 20.91
CA ILE A 117 11.20 -11.82 20.00
C ILE A 117 11.19 -12.34 18.56
N VAL A 118 11.77 -13.51 18.32
CA VAL A 118 11.76 -14.16 17.00
C VAL A 118 10.32 -14.38 16.56
N LYS A 119 9.46 -14.91 17.44
CA LYS A 119 8.04 -15.13 17.13
C LYS A 119 7.32 -13.83 16.78
N GLN A 120 7.62 -12.74 17.48
CA GLN A 120 7.02 -11.44 17.17
C GLN A 120 7.47 -10.91 15.82
N MET A 121 8.75 -11.04 15.47
CA MET A 121 9.27 -10.65 14.15
C MET A 121 8.66 -11.49 13.02
N LEU A 122 8.51 -12.80 13.23
CA LEU A 122 7.87 -13.69 12.26
C LEU A 122 6.40 -13.34 12.05
N LYS A 123 5.67 -12.93 13.11
CA LYS A 123 4.29 -12.44 12.98
C LYS A 123 4.21 -11.17 12.13
N THR A 124 5.15 -10.23 12.30
CA THR A 124 5.21 -9.03 11.45
C THR A 124 5.38 -9.38 9.98
N ILE A 125 6.22 -10.36 9.65
CA ILE A 125 6.38 -10.82 8.26
C ILE A 125 5.09 -11.49 7.76
N LEU A 126 4.47 -12.35 8.57
CA LEU A 126 3.22 -13.02 8.21
C LEU A 126 2.08 -12.03 7.91
N ASP A 127 1.96 -10.96 8.71
CA ASP A 127 0.98 -9.90 8.48
C ASP A 127 1.23 -9.15 7.17
N ASP A 128 2.51 -8.98 6.80
CA ASP A 128 2.92 -8.36 5.54
C ASP A 128 2.55 -9.22 4.33
N GLU A 129 2.82 -10.54 4.36
CA GLU A 129 2.46 -11.43 3.23
C GLU A 129 0.94 -11.53 3.04
N LYS A 130 0.17 -11.58 4.13
CA LYS A 130 -1.30 -11.51 4.07
C LYS A 130 -1.80 -10.20 3.45
N ARG A 131 -1.09 -9.10 3.70
CA ARG A 131 -1.38 -7.81 3.07
C ARG A 131 -1.00 -7.80 1.59
N HIS A 132 0.13 -8.39 1.21
CA HIS A 132 0.59 -8.48 -0.18
C HIS A 132 -0.36 -9.31 -1.04
N GLU A 133 -0.81 -10.46 -0.53
CA GLU A 133 -1.83 -11.30 -1.19
C GLU A 133 -3.09 -10.47 -1.49
N LYS A 134 -3.63 -9.77 -0.47
CA LYS A 134 -4.80 -8.91 -0.63
C LYS A 134 -4.58 -7.80 -1.67
N MET A 135 -3.40 -7.18 -1.68
CA MET A 135 -3.06 -6.14 -2.65
C MET A 135 -2.98 -6.70 -4.08
N ALA A 136 -2.42 -7.91 -4.25
CA ALA A 136 -2.37 -8.58 -5.55
C ALA A 136 -3.78 -8.91 -6.07
N VAL A 137 -4.69 -9.36 -5.21
CA VAL A 137 -6.11 -9.56 -5.56
C VAL A 137 -6.78 -8.24 -5.97
N GLN A 138 -6.54 -7.15 -5.24
CA GLN A 138 -7.06 -5.83 -5.61
C GLN A 138 -6.52 -5.35 -6.95
N MET A 139 -5.24 -5.61 -7.25
CA MET A 139 -4.64 -5.29 -8.54
C MET A 139 -5.25 -6.14 -9.66
N ASN A 140 -5.62 -7.40 -9.38
CA ASN A 140 -6.35 -8.26 -10.31
C ASN A 140 -7.74 -7.67 -10.66
N GLU A 141 -8.45 -7.10 -9.68
CA GLU A 141 -9.76 -6.47 -9.91
C GLU A 141 -9.69 -5.24 -10.82
N LEU A 142 -8.56 -4.52 -10.84
CA LEU A 142 -8.37 -3.37 -11.72
C LEU A 142 -8.42 -3.75 -13.21
N LYS A 143 -8.07 -5.00 -13.57
CA LYS A 143 -8.18 -5.53 -14.93
C LYS A 143 -9.60 -5.39 -15.50
N PHE A 144 -10.62 -5.44 -14.64
CA PHE A 144 -12.02 -5.39 -15.03
C PHE A 144 -12.63 -3.98 -14.98
N ARG A 145 -11.89 -2.96 -14.53
CA ARG A 145 -12.40 -1.59 -14.35
C ARG A 145 -12.08 -0.61 -15.50
N ILE A 146 -11.46 -1.09 -16.58
CA ILE A 146 -11.07 -0.28 -17.77
C ILE A 146 -12.24 0.43 -18.46
N THR A 147 -13.48 -0.03 -18.28
CA THR A 147 -14.65 0.59 -18.93
C THR A 147 -15.12 1.89 -18.29
N GLY A 148 -14.58 2.27 -17.12
CA GLY A 148 -14.94 3.52 -16.45
C GLY A 148 -13.94 4.63 -16.74
N LYS A 149 -14.21 5.50 -17.73
CA LYS A 149 -13.62 6.84 -17.73
C LYS A 149 -13.92 7.48 -16.37
N ILE A 150 -12.88 7.82 -15.61
CA ILE A 150 -13.01 8.81 -14.54
C ILE A 150 -13.14 10.16 -15.27
N THR A 151 -14.38 10.47 -15.66
CA THR A 151 -14.83 11.77 -16.18
C THR A 151 -15.76 12.41 -15.17
#